data_AF-A0A7W4HVW0-F1
#
_entry.id   AF-A0A7W4HVW0-F1
#
_cell.length_a   1.000
_cell.length_b   1.000
_cell.length_c   1.000
_cell.angle_alpha   90.00
_cell.angle_beta   90.00
_cell.angle_gamma   90.00
#
_symmetry.space_group_name_H-M   'P 1'
#
loop_
_entity.id
_entity.type
_entity.pdbx_description
1 polymer ?
#
loop_
_entity_poly.entity_id
_entity_poly.type
_entity_poly.pdbx_seq_one_letter_code
_entity_poly.pdbx_strand_id
1 'polypeptide(L)' 'MTELFEPNLEEIEAMIKETEARMEDAESLAEWKELQHQLDELLEKQKELLEEQEK' A
#
# COMPACT_ATOMS: atom_id res chain seq x y z
N MET A 1 -5.91 15.92 -20.12
CA MET A 1 -5.77 16.10 -18.67
C MET A 1 -5.73 14.70 -18.10
N THR A 2 -4.57 14.26 -17.64
CA THR A 2 -4.52 13.00 -16.90
C THR A 2 -5.20 13.31 -15.58
N GLU A 3 -6.47 12.91 -15.42
CA GLU A 3 -7.06 12.82 -14.09
C GLU A 3 -6.15 11.87 -13.32
N LEU A 4 -5.35 12.44 -12.42
CA LEU A 4 -4.68 11.69 -11.36
C LEU A 4 -5.82 11.17 -10.48
N PHE A 5 -6.41 10.05 -10.87
CA PHE A 5 -7.21 9.28 -9.93
C PHE A 5 -6.23 8.87 -8.83
N GLU A 6 -6.50 9.35 -7.62
CA GLU A 6 -5.92 8.76 -6.43
C GLU A 6 -6.24 7.26 -6.48
N PRO A 7 -5.28 6.38 -6.13
CA PRO A 7 -5.49 4.94 -6.23
C PRO A 7 -6.75 4.55 -5.46
N ASN A 8 -7.63 3.79 -6.10
CA ASN A 8 -8.85 3.32 -5.45
C ASN A 8 -8.54 2.17 -4.47
N LEU A 9 -9.54 1.77 -3.67
CA LEU A 9 -9.35 0.76 -2.63
C LEU A 9 -8.83 -0.59 -3.18
N GLU A 10 -9.28 -1.01 -4.36
CA GLU A 10 -8.84 -2.26 -5.00
C GLU A 10 -7.37 -2.18 -5.44
N GLU A 11 -6.94 -1.02 -5.96
CA GLU A 11 -5.55 -0.78 -6.33
C GLU A 11 -4.64 -0.77 -5.09
N ILE A 12 -5.06 -0.13 -4.00
CA ILE A 12 -4.32 -0.15 -2.73
C ILE A 12 -4.21 -1.57 -2.18
N GLU A 13 -5.29 -2.36 -2.20
CA GLU A 13 -5.26 -3.77 -1.77
C GLU A 13 -4.30 -4.63 -2.61
N ALA A 14 -4.24 -4.40 -3.94
CA ALA A 14 -3.31 -5.10 -4.81
C ALA A 14 -1.85 -4.75 -4.47
N MET A 15 -1.57 -3.46 -4.25
CA MET A 15 -0.24 -2.98 -3.86
C MET A 15 0.19 -3.51 -2.49
N ILE A 16 -0.73 -3.60 -1.53
CA ILE A 16 -0.48 -4.20 -0.21
C ILE A 16 -0.04 -5.65 -0.38
N LYS A 17 -0.82 -6.47 -1.10
CA LYS A 17 -0.51 -7.89 -1.32
C LYS A 17 0.82 -8.10 -2.04
N GLU A 18 1.13 -7.26 -3.03
CA GLU A 18 2.43 -7.31 -3.72
C GLU A 18 3.57 -6.97 -2.76
N THR A 19 3.40 -5.96 -1.91
CA THR A 19 4.41 -5.55 -0.91
C THR A 19 4.64 -6.66 0.11
N GLU A 20 3.57 -7.28 0.63
CA GLU A 20 3.66 -8.43 1.54
C GLU A 20 4.41 -9.60 0.90
N ALA A 21 4.12 -9.94 -0.37
CA ALA A 21 4.84 -10.99 -1.08
C ALA A 21 6.34 -10.66 -1.23
N ARG A 22 6.68 -9.41 -1.56
CA ARG A 22 8.07 -8.97 -1.64
C ARG A 22 8.78 -8.99 -0.28
N MET A 23 8.05 -8.79 0.83
CA MET A 23 8.59 -8.91 2.18
C MET A 23 8.94 -10.36 2.55
N GLU A 24 8.14 -11.34 2.09
CA GLU A 24 8.44 -12.76 2.27
C GLU A 24 9.73 -13.18 1.55
N ASP A 25 9.96 -12.58 0.37
CA ASP A 25 11.13 -12.85 -0.48
C ASP A 25 12.35 -11.94 -0.18
N ALA A 26 12.26 -11.02 0.79
CA ALA A 26 13.30 -10.04 1.06
C ALA A 26 14.63 -10.71 1.45
N GLU A 27 15.71 -10.38 0.73
CA GLU A 27 17.02 -10.99 0.93
C GLU A 27 17.82 -10.30 2.05
N SER A 28 17.33 -9.17 2.56
CA SER A 28 18.00 -8.40 3.61
C SER A 28 17.03 -7.70 4.55
N LEU A 29 17.49 -7.45 5.78
CA LEU A 29 16.76 -6.65 6.76
C LEU A 29 16.54 -5.20 6.28
N ALA A 30 17.46 -4.65 5.49
CA ALA A 30 17.33 -3.30 4.96
C ALA A 30 16.19 -3.23 3.94
N GLU A 31 16.12 -4.19 3.03
CA GLU A 31 15.03 -4.33 2.06
C GLU A 31 13.69 -4.57 2.76
N TRP A 32 13.64 -5.49 3.73
CA TRP A 32 12.42 -5.75 4.48
C TRP A 32 11.90 -4.50 5.21
N LYS A 33 12.79 -3.67 5.78
CA LYS A 33 12.41 -2.41 6.45
C LYS A 33 11.89 -1.36 5.48
N GLU A 34 12.46 -1.27 4.29
CA GLU A 34 11.97 -0.38 3.23
C GLU A 34 10.56 -0.79 2.79
N LEU A 35 10.36 -2.09 2.56
CA LEU A 35 9.05 -2.65 2.21
C LEU A 35 8.04 -2.47 3.35
N GLN A 36 8.46 -2.63 4.61
CA GLN A 36 7.61 -2.35 5.75
C GLN A 36 7.13 -0.90 5.78
N HIS A 37 8.03 0.06 5.50
CA HIS A 37 7.65 1.46 5.45
C HIS A 37 6.65 1.74 4.32
N GLN A 38 6.84 1.14 3.16
CA GLN A 38 5.90 1.23 2.03
C GLN A 38 4.54 0.63 2.38
N LEU A 39 4.52 -0.51 3.08
CA LEU A 39 3.29 -1.15 3.54
C LEU A 39 2.52 -0.27 4.53
N ASP A 40 3.22 0.37 5.47
CA ASP A 40 2.58 1.26 6.46
C ASP A 40 1.88 2.45 5.77
N GLU A 41 2.49 3.06 4.76
CA GLU A 41 1.87 4.16 3.99
C GLU A 41 0.65 3.68 3.19
N LEU A 42 0.69 2.47 2.62
CA LEU A 42 -0.43 1.90 1.89
C LEU A 42 -1.62 1.60 2.82
N LEU A 43 -1.36 1.11 4.02
CA LEU A 43 -2.39 0.85 5.03
C LEU A 43 -3.02 2.14 5.55
N GLU A 44 -2.23 3.21 5.72
CA GLU A 44 -2.76 4.53 6.10
C GLU A 44 -3.69 5.08 5.01
N LYS A 45 -3.28 5.02 3.74
CA LYS A 45 -4.12 5.40 2.60
C LYS A 45 -5.39 4.56 2.50
N GLN A 46 -5.28 3.24 2.71
CA GLN A 46 -6.44 2.35 2.71
C GLN A 46 -7.46 2.79 3.76
N LYS A 47 -6.98 3.14 4.96
CA LYS A 47 -7.82 3.61 6.05
C LYS A 47 -8.50 4.95 5.72
N GLU A 48 -7.76 5.91 5.18
CA GLU A 48 -8.32 7.20 4.77
C GLU A 48 -9.45 7.03 3.75
N LEU A 49 -9.25 6.20 2.71
CA LEU A 49 -10.25 5.90 1.70
C LEU A 49 -11.51 5.23 2.28
N LEU A 50 -11.33 4.33 3.26
CA LEU A 50 -12.46 3.70 3.96
C LEU A 50 -13.24 4.73 4.79
N GLU A 51 -12.55 5.63 5.50
CA GLU A 51 -13.19 6.71 6.27
C GLU A 51 -13.95 7.70 5.36
N GLU A 52 -13.47 7.93 4.13
CA GLU A 52 -14.17 8.74 3.13
C GLU A 52 -15.42 8.07 2.58
N GLN A 53 -15.42 6.74 2.40
CA GLN A 53 -16.58 5.98 1.94
C GLN A 53 -17.68 5.86 3.00
N GLU A 54 -17.34 5.96 4.28
CA GLU A 54 -18.31 5.92 5.39
C GLU A 54 -19.02 7.27 5.62
N LYS A 55 -18.58 8.36 4.97
CA LYS A 55 -19.18 9.71 5.06
C LYS A 55 -20.21 9.99 3.98
#